data_AF-A0A4Q9XZ84-F1
#
_entry.id   AF-A0A4Q9XZ84-F1
#
_cell.length_a   1.000
_cell.length_b   1.000
_cell.length_c   1.000
_cell.angle_alpha   90.00
_cell.angle_beta   90.00
_cell.angle_gamma   90.00
#
_symmetry.space_group_name_H-M   'P 1'
#
loop_
_entity.id
_entity.type
_entity.pdbx_description
1 polymer ?
#
loop_
_entity_poly.entity_id
_entity_poly.type
_entity_poly.pdbx_seq_one_letter_code
_entity_poly.pdbx_strand_id
1 'polypeptide(L)'
;MTPNETYEALVQWHLLPATNFTWRPFTTTAIYVDSPHSRRVYRLDLANAKVEIFQADPSSELSEHFLPFKTVTLTATQINQWQHSQPVAS
;
A
#
# COMPACT_ATOMS: atom_id res chain seq x y z
N MET A 1 0.54 -4.43 -12.74
CA MET A 1 1.14 -3.64 -11.65
C MET A 1 2.06 -4.53 -10.84
N THR A 2 3.22 -4.02 -10.47
CA THR A 2 4.25 -4.66 -9.66
C THR A 2 4.22 -4.12 -8.22
N PRO A 3 4.83 -4.83 -7.26
CA PRO A 3 5.00 -4.32 -5.90
C PRO A 3 5.77 -2.99 -5.83
N ASN A 4 6.76 -2.78 -6.71
CA ASN A 4 7.53 -1.53 -6.75
C ASN A 4 6.66 -0.36 -7.22
N GLU A 5 5.87 -0.54 -8.29
CA GLU A 5 4.92 0.49 -8.75
C GLU A 5 3.89 0.82 -7.67
N THR A 6 3.47 -0.20 -6.90
CA THR A 6 2.56 -0.01 -5.75
C THR A 6 3.23 0.85 -4.69
N TYR A 7 4.48 0.55 -4.33
CA TYR A 7 5.26 1.33 -3.36
C TYR A 7 5.41 2.79 -3.79
N GLU A 8 5.85 3.04 -5.03
CA GLU A 8 6.05 4.40 -5.56
C GLU A 8 4.75 5.22 -5.54
N ALA A 9 3.62 4.63 -5.95
CA ALA A 9 2.32 5.30 -5.88
C ALA A 9 1.95 5.68 -4.44
N LEU A 10 2.16 4.79 -3.47
CA LEU A 10 1.86 5.05 -2.06
C LEU A 10 2.78 6.13 -1.44
N VAL A 11 4.04 6.22 -1.89
CA VAL A 11 4.96 7.32 -1.53
C VAL A 11 4.44 8.65 -2.08
N GLN A 12 4.15 8.70 -3.38
CA GLN A 12 3.68 9.92 -4.05
C GLN A 12 2.36 10.44 -3.47
N TRP A 13 1.48 9.54 -3.06
CA TRP A 13 0.20 9.89 -2.44
C TRP A 13 0.28 10.13 -0.92
N HIS A 14 1.49 10.07 -0.34
CA HIS A 14 1.73 10.25 1.08
C HIS A 14 0.88 9.34 1.98
N LEU A 15 0.70 8.08 1.57
CA LEU A 15 -0.11 7.09 2.31
C LEU A 15 0.72 6.21 3.24
N LEU A 16 2.04 6.17 3.04
CA LEU A 16 2.97 5.43 3.89
C LEU A 16 3.22 6.16 5.23
N PRO A 17 3.69 5.44 6.26
CA PRO A 17 4.03 6.07 7.54
C PRO A 17 5.07 7.18 7.37
N ALA A 18 4.91 8.28 8.12
CA ALA A 18 5.89 9.38 8.15
C ALA A 18 7.14 9.07 8.98
N THR A 19 7.14 7.96 9.72
CA THR A 19 8.28 7.46 10.51
C THR A 19 9.17 6.53 9.68
N ASN A 20 10.35 6.19 10.17
CA ASN A 20 11.16 5.12 9.57
C ASN A 20 10.36 3.81 9.47
N PHE A 21 10.48 3.13 8.35
CA PHE A 21 9.89 1.81 8.10
C PHE A 21 10.76 1.02 7.12
N THR A 22 10.57 -0.29 7.09
CA THR A 22 11.02 -1.14 5.98
C THR A 22 9.81 -1.65 5.22
N TRP A 23 10.00 -2.06 3.98
CA TRP A 23 8.92 -2.61 3.18
C TRP A 23 9.39 -3.79 2.33
N ARG A 24 8.45 -4.66 1.97
CA ARG A 24 8.67 -5.77 1.04
C ARG A 24 7.41 -6.07 0.23
N PRO A 25 7.53 -6.72 -0.94
CA PRO A 25 6.38 -7.28 -1.64
C PRO A 25 5.53 -8.18 -0.74
N PHE A 26 4.21 -8.10 -0.86
CA PHE A 26 3.28 -9.00 -0.18
C PHE A 26 2.45 -9.78 -1.21
N THR A 27 1.86 -9.08 -2.17
CA THR A 27 1.29 -9.65 -3.39
C THR A 27 1.67 -8.78 -4.58
N THR A 28 1.16 -9.08 -5.78
CA THR A 28 1.41 -8.26 -6.98
C THR A 28 0.95 -6.80 -6.84
N THR A 29 -0.09 -6.54 -6.04
CA THR A 29 -0.67 -5.19 -5.84
C THR A 29 -0.69 -4.77 -4.37
N ALA A 30 0.11 -5.45 -3.54
CA ALA A 30 0.19 -5.12 -2.12
C ALA A 30 1.63 -5.18 -1.60
N ILE A 31 1.95 -4.25 -0.71
CA ILE A 31 3.21 -4.23 0.02
C ILE A 31 2.97 -4.42 1.51
N TYR A 32 3.92 -5.07 2.16
CA TYR A 32 4.02 -5.13 3.61
C TYR A 32 4.95 -4.01 4.08
N VAL A 33 4.55 -3.31 5.13
CA VAL A 33 5.28 -2.20 5.74
C VAL A 33 5.46 -2.49 7.23
N ASP A 34 6.72 -2.46 7.67
CA ASP A 34 7.11 -2.68 9.07
C ASP A 34 7.67 -1.39 9.65
N SER A 35 7.01 -0.87 10.68
CA SER A 35 7.46 0.30 11.44
C SER A 35 7.52 -0.03 12.93
N PRO A 36 8.24 0.76 13.76
CA PRO A 36 8.54 0.42 15.16
C PRO A 36 7.36 0.02 16.05
N HIS A 37 6.12 0.39 15.68
CA HIS A 37 4.92 0.08 16.45
C HIS A 37 3.78 -0.50 15.59
N SER A 38 4.01 -0.76 14.31
CA SER A 38 2.95 -1.28 13.45
C SER A 38 3.47 -2.05 12.26
N ARG A 39 2.77 -3.14 11.96
CA ARG A 39 2.96 -3.93 10.75
C ARG A 39 1.69 -3.83 9.94
N ARG A 40 1.79 -3.40 8.69
CA ARG A 40 0.62 -3.13 7.84
C ARG A 40 0.80 -3.69 6.44
N VAL A 41 -0.30 -4.10 5.84
CA VAL A 41 -0.36 -4.41 4.41
C VAL A 41 -1.16 -3.32 3.73
N TYR A 42 -0.57 -2.72 2.70
CA TYR A 42 -1.21 -1.73 1.84
C TYR A 42 -1.53 -2.40 0.52
N ARG A 43 -2.82 -2.57 0.22
CA ARG A 43 -3.32 -3.15 -1.03
C ARG A 43 -3.92 -2.05 -1.90
N LEU A 44 -3.42 -1.92 -3.11
CA LEU A 44 -3.95 -0.99 -4.10
C LEU A 44 -4.99 -1.70 -4.97
N ASP A 45 -6.21 -1.19 -4.96
CA ASP A 45 -7.35 -1.64 -5.74
C ASP A 45 -7.81 -0.51 -6.65
N LEU A 46 -7.20 -0.46 -7.85
CA LEU A 46 -7.49 0.56 -8.85
C LEU A 46 -8.87 0.39 -9.49
N ALA A 47 -9.40 -0.84 -9.54
CA ALA A 47 -10.73 -1.11 -10.09
C ALA A 47 -11.81 -0.41 -9.26
N ASN A 48 -11.61 -0.35 -7.94
CA ASN A 48 -12.51 0.34 -7.01
C ASN A 48 -11.95 1.68 -6.51
N ALA A 49 -10.92 2.23 -7.16
CA ALA A 49 -10.34 3.53 -6.82
C ALA A 49 -9.97 3.66 -5.32
N LYS A 50 -9.34 2.65 -4.72
CA LYS A 50 -9.04 2.67 -3.28
C LYS A 50 -7.71 2.02 -2.91
N VAL A 51 -7.20 2.41 -1.75
CA VAL A 51 -6.14 1.70 -1.02
C VAL A 51 -6.75 1.13 0.25
N GLU A 52 -6.62 -0.18 0.42
CA GLU A 52 -7.03 -0.88 1.62
C GLU A 52 -5.80 -1.14 2.49
N ILE A 53 -5.87 -0.72 3.73
CA ILE A 53 -4.81 -0.85 4.72
C ILE A 53 -5.28 -1.85 5.76
N PHE A 54 -4.49 -2.89 5.94
CA PHE A 54 -4.69 -3.91 6.95
C PHE A 54 -3.60 -3.81 8.00
N GLN A 55 -3.92 -4.05 9.27
CA GLN A 55 -2.96 -4.01 10.37
C GLN A 55 -2.81 -5.41 10.95
N ALA A 56 -1.57 -5.80 11.25
CA ALA A 56 -1.30 -7.05 11.94
C ALA A 56 -1.99 -7.06 13.30
N ASP A 57 -2.52 -8.22 13.69
CA ASP A 57 -3.09 -8.42 15.01
C ASP A 57 -2.02 -8.17 16.10
N PRO A 58 -2.19 -7.18 16.99
CA PRO A 58 -1.23 -6.89 18.04
C PRO A 58 -1.19 -7.99 19.11
N SER A 59 -2.21 -8.85 19.20
CA SER A 59 -2.27 -9.94 20.18
C SER A 59 -1.34 -11.10 19.87
N SER A 60 -0.69 -11.12 18.70
CA SER A 60 0.29 -12.14 18.35
C SER A 60 1.41 -11.56 17.48
N GLU A 61 2.59 -11.41 18.09
CA GLU A 61 3.79 -10.89 17.42
C GLU A 61 4.23 -11.75 16.23
N LEU A 62 3.87 -13.03 16.18
CA LEU A 62 4.20 -13.93 15.07
C LEU A 62 3.06 -14.11 14.06
N SER A 63 1.92 -13.48 14.28
CA SER A 63 0.77 -13.66 13.41
C SER A 63 0.94 -12.92 12.08
N GLU A 64 0.80 -13.65 10.98
CA GLU A 64 0.59 -13.09 9.64
C GLU A 64 -0.90 -12.79 9.38
N HIS A 65 -1.71 -12.73 10.44
CA HIS A 65 -3.10 -12.33 10.35
C HIS A 65 -3.23 -10.81 10.33
N PHE A 66 -3.76 -10.29 9.24
CA PHE A 66 -3.99 -8.85 9.05
C PHE A 66 -5.49 -8.56 9.03
N LEU A 67 -5.91 -7.64 9.88
CA LEU A 67 -7.29 -7.20 10.00
C LEU A 67 -7.50 -5.87 9.26
N PRO A 68 -8.68 -5.61 8.67
CA PRO A 68 -8.99 -4.32 8.07
C PRO A 68 -8.76 -3.18 9.06
N PHE A 69 -8.00 -2.17 8.66
CA PHE A 69 -7.66 -1.02 9.49
C PHE A 69 -8.23 0.28 8.93
N LYS A 70 -7.97 0.56 7.65
CA LYS A 70 -8.42 1.80 7.00
C LYS A 70 -8.60 1.58 5.51
N THR A 71 -9.58 2.26 4.92
CA THR A 71 -9.68 2.39 3.47
C THR A 71 -9.49 3.86 3.10
N VAL A 72 -8.72 4.11 2.05
CA VAL A 72 -8.51 5.45 1.48
C VAL A 72 -9.03 5.43 0.05
N THR A 73 -10.08 6.20 -0.22
CA THR A 73 -10.57 6.41 -1.59
C THR A 73 -9.59 7.32 -2.33
N LEU A 74 -9.18 6.90 -3.51
CA LEU A 74 -8.32 7.66 -4.40
C LEU A 74 -9.15 8.70 -5.14
N THR A 75 -8.57 9.89 -5.28
CA THR A 75 -9.14 10.96 -6.11
C THR A 75 -8.91 10.66 -7.59
N ALA A 76 -9.73 11.27 -8.45
CA ALA A 76 -9.53 11.20 -9.90
C ALA A 76 -8.11 11.67 -10.31
N THR A 77 -7.57 12.70 -9.63
CA THR A 77 -6.20 13.17 -9.85
C THR A 77 -5.16 12.11 -9.56
N GLN A 78 -5.30 11.36 -8.46
CA GLN A 78 -4.36 10.30 -8.09
C GLN A 78 -4.41 9.13 -9.10
N ILE A 79 -5.60 8.75 -9.54
CA ILE A 79 -5.78 7.72 -10.57
C ILE A 79 -5.15 8.16 -11.89
N ASN A 80 -5.42 9.40 -12.32
CA ASN A 80 -4.86 9.96 -13.53
C ASN A 80 -3.34 10.06 -13.45
N GLN A 81 -2.77 10.50 -12.32
CA GLN A 81 -1.32 10.55 -12.11
C GLN A 81 -0.70 9.17 -12.30
N TRP A 82 -1.27 8.14 -11.70
CA TRP A 82 -0.78 6.77 -11.86
C TRP A 82 -0.81 6.28 -13.31
N GLN A 83 -1.89 6.55 -14.05
CA GLN A 83 -2.01 6.17 -15.45
C GLN A 83 -0.92 6.80 -16.34
N HIS A 84 -0.50 8.03 -16.03
CA HIS A 84 0.54 8.73 -16.78
C HIS A 84 1.97 8.39 -16.33
N SER A 85 2.13 7.83 -15.12
CA SER A 85 3.43 7.40 -14.59
C SER A 85 3.81 5.98 -15.02
N GLN A 86 2.90 5.22 -15.62
CA GLN A 86 3.26 3.93 -16.21
C GLN A 86 4.08 4.16 -17.48
N PRO A 87 5.24 3.50 -17.65
CA PRO A 87 5.95 3.56 -18.92
C PRO A 87 4.99 3.07 -20.01
N VAL A 88 4.87 3.84 -21.09
CA VAL A 88 4.22 3.36 -22.31
C VAL A 88 4.98 2.10 -22.70
N ALA A 89 4.31 0.94 -22.60
CA ALA A 89 4.89 -0.31 -23.07
C ALA A 89 5.35 -0.08 -24.50
N SER A 90 6.67 -0.10 -24.71
CA SER A 90 7.31 0.07 -26.02
C SER A 90 7.38 -1.28 -26.72
#